data_AF-A0A446AVT7-F1
#
_entry.id   AF-A0A446AVT7-F1
#
_cell.length_a   1.000
_cell.length_b   1.000
_cell.length_c   1.000
_cell.angle_alpha   90.00
_cell.angle_beta   90.00
_cell.angle_gamma   90.00
#
_symmetry.space_group_name_H-M   'P 1'
#
loop_
_entity.id
_entity.type
_entity.pdbx_description
1 polymer ?
#
loop_
_entity_poly.entity_id
_entity_poly.type
_entity_poly.pdbx_seq_one_letter_code
_entity_poly.pdbx_strand_id
1 'polypeptide(L)'
;MSRHQHEPRVSTYAKGEIFEQKVFDLLSGELAAGRLLFAPQFSTIHRKKKYFSRYRESFIVFDIAIEVRLPDRDDPSVIVLIECKNYDGTIPIDDVEDVQLENRSGREPQR
;
A
#
# COMPACT_ATOMS: atom_id res chain seq x y z
N MET A 1 -18.66 37.75 -23.99
CA MET A 1 -18.14 36.46 -24.49
C MET A 1 -17.56 35.71 -23.30
N SER A 2 -18.36 34.87 -22.65
CA SER A 2 -17.90 34.11 -21.47
C SER A 2 -17.20 32.83 -21.96
N ARG A 3 -15.88 32.76 -21.78
CA ARG A 3 -15.13 31.52 -22.02
C ARG A 3 -15.44 30.59 -20.85
N HIS A 4 -16.35 29.63 -21.07
CA HIS A 4 -16.41 28.45 -20.22
C HIS A 4 -15.08 27.72 -20.35
N GLN A 5 -14.19 27.89 -19.36
CA GLN A 5 -13.02 27.04 -19.22
C GLN A 5 -13.53 25.65 -18.88
N HIS A 6 -13.31 24.69 -19.78
CA HIS A 6 -13.63 23.30 -19.54
C HIS A 6 -12.50 22.74 -18.66
N GLU A 7 -12.73 22.61 -17.35
CA GLU A 7 -11.81 21.90 -16.48
C GLU A 7 -11.64 20.46 -16.99
N PRO A 8 -10.40 19.96 -17.13
CA PRO A 8 -10.18 18.62 -17.64
C PRO A 8 -10.76 17.61 -16.66
N ARG A 9 -11.67 16.75 -17.14
CA ARG A 9 -12.20 15.62 -16.37
C ARG A 9 -11.08 14.61 -16.14
N VAL A 10 -10.54 14.57 -14.93
CA VAL A 10 -9.57 13.56 -14.49
C VAL A 10 -10.24 12.19 -14.48
N SER A 11 -9.60 11.17 -15.07
CA SER A 11 -10.13 9.80 -15.10
C SER A 11 -10.19 9.20 -13.69
N THR A 12 -11.07 8.20 -13.48
CA THR A 12 -11.15 7.48 -12.19
C THR A 12 -9.81 6.87 -11.78
N TYR A 13 -9.06 6.34 -12.76
CA TYR A 13 -7.70 5.83 -12.54
C TYR A 13 -6.75 6.92 -12.04
N ALA A 14 -6.73 8.08 -12.71
CA ALA A 14 -5.88 9.19 -12.30
C ALA A 14 -6.29 9.79 -10.94
N LYS A 15 -7.59 9.78 -10.61
CA LYS A 15 -8.07 10.14 -9.26
C LYS A 15 -7.56 9.16 -8.21
N GLY A 16 -7.60 7.85 -8.51
CA GLY A 16 -7.06 6.79 -7.65
C GLY A 16 -5.57 6.97 -7.39
N GLU A 17 -4.76 7.12 -8.44
CA GLU A 17 -3.31 7.33 -8.31
C GLU A 17 -2.96 8.59 -7.50
N ILE A 18 -3.71 9.69 -7.66
CA ILE A 18 -3.53 10.89 -6.84
C ILE A 18 -3.87 10.62 -5.37
N PHE A 19 -4.92 9.85 -5.11
CA PHE A 19 -5.31 9.50 -3.74
C PHE A 19 -4.27 8.60 -3.08
N GLU A 20 -3.85 7.54 -3.75
CA GLU A 20 -2.80 6.63 -3.30
C GLU A 20 -1.49 7.36 -2.99
N GLN A 21 -1.08 8.30 -3.86
CA GLN A 21 0.11 9.12 -3.64
C GLN A 21 -0.02 9.97 -2.37
N LYS A 22 -1.17 10.61 -2.14
CA LYS A 22 -1.41 11.40 -0.93
C LYS A 22 -1.33 10.56 0.34
N VAL A 23 -1.91 9.36 0.33
CA VAL A 23 -1.83 8.43 1.46
C VAL A 23 -0.39 7.98 1.69
N PHE A 24 0.35 7.66 0.62
CA PHE A 24 1.75 7.28 0.72
C PHE A 24 2.61 8.40 1.32
N ASP A 25 2.44 9.64 0.87
CA ASP A 25 3.18 10.79 1.39
C ASP A 25 2.88 11.06 2.87
N LEU A 26 1.60 10.99 3.24
CA LEU A 26 1.17 11.12 4.63
C LEU A 26 1.83 10.04 5.51
N LEU A 27 1.66 8.77 5.15
CA LEU A 27 2.21 7.65 5.93
C LEU A 27 3.74 7.67 5.98
N SER A 28 4.40 8.08 4.89
CA SER A 28 5.86 8.24 4.87
C SER A 28 6.31 9.32 5.84
N GLY A 29 5.61 10.45 5.90
CA GLY A 29 5.88 11.53 6.85
C GLY A 29 5.65 11.13 8.31
N GLU A 30 4.54 10.45 8.59
CA GLU A 30 4.22 9.91 9.93
C GLU A 30 5.24 8.86 10.37
N LEU A 31 5.66 7.98 9.44
CA LEU A 31 6.69 6.97 9.71
C LEU A 31 8.03 7.65 9.99
N ALA A 32 8.48 8.58 9.14
CA ALA A 32 9.75 9.27 9.33
C ALA A 32 9.80 10.06 10.65
N ALA A 33 8.65 10.60 11.09
CA ALA A 33 8.53 11.31 12.35
C ALA A 33 8.38 10.41 13.59
N GLY A 34 8.36 9.08 13.44
CA GLY A 34 8.19 8.14 14.55
C GLY A 34 6.81 8.20 15.21
N ARG A 35 5.78 8.62 14.46
CA ARG A 35 4.40 8.75 14.96
C ARG A 35 3.50 7.55 14.64
N LEU A 36 4.00 6.59 13.86
CA LEU A 36 3.34 5.30 13.67
C LEU A 36 3.73 4.31 14.77
N LEU A 37 3.00 3.20 14.85
CA LEU A 37 3.28 2.10 15.79
C LEU A 37 4.65 1.42 15.57
N PHE A 38 5.33 1.73 14.47
CA PHE A 38 6.58 1.11 14.06
C PHE A 38 7.74 2.11 14.14
N ALA A 39 8.87 1.64 14.65
CA ALA A 39 10.08 2.44 14.76
C ALA A 39 10.67 2.72 13.36
N PRO A 40 10.98 4.00 13.01
CA PRO A 40 11.38 4.37 11.65
C PRO A 40 12.64 3.64 11.17
N GLN A 41 13.62 3.46 12.06
CA GLN A 41 14.90 2.82 11.76
C GLN A 41 14.79 1.32 11.42
N PHE A 42 13.67 0.70 11.77
CA PHE A 42 13.39 -0.71 11.52
C PHE A 42 12.31 -0.93 10.46
N SER A 43 11.85 0.13 9.81
CA SER A 43 10.71 0.10 8.92
C SER A 43 11.07 0.61 7.53
N THR A 44 10.44 0.06 6.51
CA THR A 44 10.56 0.54 5.12
C THR A 44 9.16 0.61 4.51
N ILE A 45 8.81 1.76 3.95
CA ILE A 45 7.54 1.96 3.25
C ILE A 45 7.75 1.85 1.73
N HIS A 46 6.83 1.19 1.06
CA HIS A 46 6.85 0.94 -0.37
C HIS A 46 5.51 1.31 -1.00
N ARG A 47 5.54 1.71 -2.27
CA ARG A 47 4.34 1.94 -3.09
C ARG A 47 4.27 0.86 -4.18
N LYS A 48 3.07 0.31 -4.43
CA LYS A 48 2.79 -0.71 -5.47
C LYS A 48 3.72 -1.94 -5.40
N LYS A 49 4.09 -2.37 -4.18
CA LYS A 49 4.94 -3.55 -3.99
C LYS A 49 4.13 -4.84 -4.21
N LYS A 50 4.78 -5.83 -4.81
CA LYS A 50 4.18 -7.12 -5.15
C LYS A 50 4.45 -8.15 -4.04
N TYR A 51 3.41 -8.89 -3.65
CA TYR A 51 3.50 -10.00 -2.72
C TYR A 51 2.85 -11.23 -3.32
N PHE A 52 3.52 -12.38 -3.21
CA PHE A 52 2.99 -13.62 -3.76
C PHE A 52 1.90 -14.18 -2.83
N SER A 53 0.70 -14.39 -3.36
CA SER A 53 -0.35 -15.16 -2.71
C SER A 53 -0.32 -16.57 -3.26
N ARG A 54 -0.08 -17.55 -2.38
CA ARG A 54 -0.19 -18.96 -2.76
C ARG A 54 -1.62 -19.35 -3.09
N TYR A 55 -2.60 -18.80 -2.38
CA TYR A 55 -4.02 -19.08 -2.64
C TYR A 55 -4.42 -18.69 -4.06
N ARG A 56 -3.93 -17.55 -4.56
CA ARG A 56 -4.18 -17.10 -5.92
C ARG A 56 -3.11 -17.56 -6.92
N GLU A 57 -2.12 -18.32 -6.48
CA GLU A 57 -0.90 -18.70 -7.22
C GLU A 57 -0.29 -17.55 -8.05
N SER A 58 -0.36 -16.32 -7.52
CA SER A 58 -0.03 -15.11 -8.27
C SER A 58 0.44 -13.98 -7.35
N PHE A 59 1.07 -12.97 -7.94
CA PHE A 59 1.45 -11.76 -7.21
C PHE A 59 0.28 -10.78 -7.12
N ILE A 60 0.00 -10.33 -5.91
CA ILE A 60 -0.93 -9.23 -5.62
C ILE A 60 -0.10 -7.96 -5.48
N VAL A 61 -0.53 -6.88 -6.14
CA VAL A 61 0.07 -5.55 -6.00
C VAL A 61 -0.76 -4.79 -4.97
N PHE A 62 -0.13 -4.33 -3.90
CA PHE A 62 -0.77 -3.48 -2.89
C PHE A 62 -0.35 -2.05 -3.08
N ASP A 63 -1.28 -1.11 -2.90
CA ASP A 63 -1.02 0.32 -3.08
C ASP A 63 0.15 0.80 -2.22
N ILE A 64 0.15 0.41 -0.94
CA ILE A 64 1.21 0.74 0.02
C ILE A 64 1.53 -0.49 0.86
N ALA A 65 2.82 -0.67 1.18
CA ALA A 65 3.27 -1.67 2.13
C ALA A 65 4.28 -1.08 3.11
N ILE A 66 4.14 -1.37 4.39
CA ILE A 66 5.14 -1.07 5.42
C ILE A 66 5.73 -2.39 5.89
N GLU A 67 7.03 -2.58 5.65
CA GLU A 67 7.78 -3.74 6.11
C GLU A 67 8.60 -3.36 7.35
N VAL A 68 8.41 -4.10 8.43
CA VAL A 68 9.10 -3.89 9.70
C VAL A 68 9.99 -5.10 9.98
N ARG A 69 11.25 -4.86 10.27
CA ARG A 69 12.24 -5.89 10.60
C ARG A 69 12.58 -5.83 12.07
N LEU A 70 12.82 -6.99 12.70
CA LEU A 70 13.50 -7.00 13.99
C LEU A 70 14.96 -6.57 13.80
N PRO A 71 15.63 -6.09 14.86
CA PRO A 71 17.08 -5.93 14.84
C PRO A 71 17.77 -7.22 14.38
N ASP A 72 18.82 -7.08 13.56
CA ASP A 72 19.63 -8.20 13.05
C ASP A 72 18.87 -9.21 12.15
N ARG A 73 17.76 -8.78 11.54
CA ARG A 73 17.02 -9.52 10.51
C ARG A 73 16.96 -8.71 9.22
N ASP A 74 17.24 -9.38 8.11
CA ASP A 74 17.07 -8.80 6.77
C ASP A 74 15.63 -8.95 6.26
N ASP A 75 14.91 -9.96 6.76
CA ASP A 75 13.54 -10.25 6.39
C ASP A 75 12.51 -9.50 7.25
N PRO A 76 11.39 -9.04 6.65
CA PRO A 76 10.30 -8.42 7.41
C PRO A 76 9.67 -9.41 8.41
N SER A 77 9.61 -9.00 9.67
CA SER A 77 8.89 -9.71 10.73
C SER A 77 7.41 -9.33 10.77
N VAL A 78 7.07 -8.12 10.34
CA VAL A 78 5.70 -7.64 10.16
C VAL A 78 5.60 -6.97 8.79
N ILE A 79 4.52 -7.27 8.06
CA ILE A 79 4.18 -6.56 6.83
C ILE A 79 2.77 -6.02 7.00
N VAL A 80 2.63 -4.70 6.88
CA VAL A 80 1.34 -4.03 6.84
C VAL A 80 1.03 -3.69 5.40
N LEU A 81 -0.08 -4.22 4.90
CA LEU A 81 -0.52 -4.05 3.52
C LEU A 81 -1.74 -3.17 3.50
N ILE A 82 -1.69 -2.13 2.68
CA ILE A 82 -2.67 -1.06 2.68
C ILE A 82 -3.18 -0.92 1.25
N GLU A 83 -4.48 -1.14 1.09
CA GLU A 83 -5.20 -0.92 -0.17
C GLU A 83 -6.02 0.37 -0.04
N CYS A 84 -5.80 1.30 -0.94
CA CYS A 84 -6.45 2.60 -0.98
C CYS A 84 -7.70 2.50 -1.85
N LYS A 85 -8.87 2.56 -1.21
CA LYS A 85 -10.14 2.64 -1.92
C LYS A 85 -10.76 4.01 -1.68
N ASN A 86 -10.95 4.76 -2.76
CA ASN A 86 -11.66 6.03 -2.71
C ASN A 86 -13.16 5.77 -2.91
N TYR A 87 -13.86 5.42 -1.82
CA TYR A 87 -15.30 5.24 -1.81
C TYR A 87 -16.00 6.61 -1.66
N ASP A 88 -17.05 6.85 -2.44
CA ASP A 88 -17.88 8.06 -2.34
C ASP A 88 -18.84 8.03 -1.11
N GLY A 89 -18.74 7.01 -0.23
CA GLY A 89 -19.61 6.80 0.92
C GLY A 89 -18.99 5.92 2.03
N THR A 90 -19.79 5.56 3.04
CA THR A 90 -19.35 4.70 4.17
C THR A 90 -19.04 3.29 3.69
N ILE A 91 -17.92 2.71 4.12
CA ILE A 91 -17.52 1.33 3.77
C ILE A 91 -18.45 0.34 4.50
N PRO A 92 -19.27 -0.46 3.80
CA PRO A 92 -19.99 -1.58 4.38
C PRO A 92 -18.98 -2.60 4.96
N ILE A 93 -19.27 -3.19 6.12
CA ILE A 93 -18.36 -4.17 6.73
C ILE A 93 -18.13 -5.40 5.84
N ASP A 94 -19.09 -5.68 4.95
CA ASP A 94 -19.04 -6.79 4.00
C ASP A 94 -18.04 -6.56 2.85
N ASP A 95 -17.59 -5.32 2.62
CA ASP A 95 -16.60 -4.98 1.58
C ASP A 95 -15.14 -5.12 2.06
N VAL A 96 -14.93 -5.60 3.29
CA VAL A 96 -13.61 -5.97 3.81
C VAL A 96 -13.26 -7.36 3.30
N GLU A 97 -12.41 -7.45 2.27
CA GLU A 97 -11.92 -8.73 1.75
C GLU A 97 -10.81 -9.33 2.64
N ASP A 98 -10.91 -10.62 2.92
CA ASP A 98 -9.83 -11.40 3.55
C ASP A 98 -8.73 -11.72 2.54
N VAL A 99 -7.49 -11.32 2.84
CA VAL A 99 -6.32 -11.61 1.99
C VAL A 99 -5.34 -12.53 2.73
N GLN A 100 -5.18 -13.76 2.22
CA GLN A 100 -4.18 -14.71 2.71
C GLN A 100 -2.85 -14.56 1.96
N LEU A 101 -1.81 -14.21 2.71
CA LEU A 101 -0.44 -14.06 2.22
C LEU A 101 0.52 -14.80 3.13
N GLU A 102 1.56 -15.39 2.54
CA GLU A 102 2.64 -16.02 3.29
C GLU A 102 3.96 -15.30 3.00
N ASN A 103 4.61 -14.85 4.06
CA ASN A 103 5.94 -14.24 3.98
C ASN A 103 6.96 -15.31 3.61
N ARG A 104 7.50 -15.23 2.41
CA ARG A 104 8.74 -15.92 2.06
C ARG A 104 9.91 -15.03 2.45
N SER A 105 10.39 -15.17 3.69
CA SER A 105 11.75 -14.71 3.99
C SER A 105 12.72 -15.51 3.10
N GLY A 106 13.26 -14.84 2.07
CA GLY A 106 14.52 -15.21 1.43
C GLY A 106 14.60 -16.47 0.56
N ARG A 107 13.65 -16.77 -0.33
CA ARG A 107 13.93 -17.70 -1.46
C ARG A 107 13.36 -17.22 -2.78
N GLU A 108 14.25 -16.76 -3.67
CA GLU A 108 13.98 -16.73 -5.11
C GLU A 108 13.64 -18.16 -5.58
N PRO A 109 12.66 -18.34 -6.47
CA PRO A 109 12.44 -19.63 -7.10
C PRO A 109 13.62 -19.88 -8.07
N GLN A 110 14.47 -20.86 -7.75
CA GLN A 110 15.31 -21.47 -8.76
C GLN A 110 14.41 -22.12 -9.81
N ARG A 111 14.69 -21.80 -11.07
CA ARG A 111 14.03 -22.34 -12.27
C ARG A 111 14.17 -23.85 -12.36
#